data_AF-A0A0F8NRM0-F1
#
_entry.id   AF-A0A0F8NRM0-F1
#
_cell.length_a   1.000
_cell.length_b   1.000
_cell.length_c   1.000
_cell.angle_alpha   90.00
_cell.angle_beta   90.00
_cell.angle_gamma   90.00
#
_symmetry.space_group_name_H-M   'P 1'
#
loop_
_entity.id
_entity.type
_entity.pdbx_description
1 polymer ?
#
loop_
_entity_poly.entity_id
_entity_poly.type
_entity_poly.pdbx_seq_one_letter_code
_entity_poly.pdbx_strand_id
1 'polypeptide(L)'
;MVQKAEIATQSKVDEYFQQNEKFFNTGDTNAKRAFFYLGQYTRRVSEIEEKQIAENGAESKFQAKLAKLIGYNMSYRAFTIIMKLLDTQALKCNSQLFYKCSGVCKELMINSDLVSNKKALSVEDGNMAFSLGMYQKF
;
A
#
# COMPACT_ATOMS: atom_id res chain seq x y z
N MET A 1 2.25 -38.33 -22.60
CA MET A 1 2.07 -37.46 -21.42
C MET A 1 3.40 -36.81 -21.11
N VAL A 2 3.56 -35.51 -21.33
CA VAL A 2 4.68 -34.74 -20.79
C VAL A 2 4.10 -33.46 -20.22
N GLN A 3 4.32 -33.29 -18.91
CA GLN A 3 3.77 -32.24 -18.06
C GLN A 3 4.14 -30.87 -18.61
N LYS A 4 3.13 -30.03 -18.85
CA LYS A 4 3.33 -28.59 -18.97
C LYS A 4 3.74 -28.09 -17.58
N ALA A 5 5.00 -27.72 -17.42
CA ALA A 5 5.42 -26.89 -16.30
C ALA A 5 4.71 -25.54 -16.47
N GLU A 6 3.62 -25.34 -15.72
CA GLU A 6 3.15 -24.01 -15.37
C GLU A 6 4.25 -23.37 -14.53
N ILE A 7 5.21 -22.72 -15.21
CA ILE A 7 6.07 -21.74 -14.57
C ILE A 7 5.11 -20.64 -14.15
N ALA A 8 4.67 -20.69 -12.88
CA ALA A 8 3.99 -19.58 -12.26
C ALA A 8 4.91 -18.38 -12.43
N THR A 9 4.58 -17.49 -13.37
CA THR A 9 5.28 -16.22 -13.54
C THR A 9 5.19 -15.50 -12.21
N GLN A 10 6.28 -15.51 -11.46
CA GLN A 10 6.39 -14.83 -10.19
C GLN A 10 6.07 -13.35 -10.44
N SER A 11 5.16 -12.76 -9.66
CA SER A 11 4.81 -11.35 -9.83
C SER A 11 6.08 -10.50 -9.65
N LYS A 12 6.26 -9.43 -10.46
CA LYS A 12 7.37 -8.46 -10.27
C LYS A 12 7.44 -7.93 -8.83
N VAL A 13 6.30 -7.88 -8.14
CA VAL A 13 6.21 -7.48 -6.73
C VAL A 13 6.76 -8.57 -5.82
N ASP A 14 6.50 -9.85 -6.10
CA ASP A 14 7.03 -10.97 -5.32
C ASP A 14 8.55 -11.07 -5.45
N GLU A 15 9.08 -10.91 -6.67
CA GLU A 15 10.52 -10.85 -6.93
C GLU A 15 11.17 -9.69 -6.16
N TYR A 16 10.52 -8.53 -6.15
CA TYR A 16 11.00 -7.38 -5.39
C TYR A 16 11.08 -7.67 -3.89
N PHE A 17 10.05 -8.28 -3.30
CA PHE A 17 10.07 -8.62 -1.89
C PHE A 17 11.17 -9.61 -1.54
N GLN A 18 11.40 -10.63 -2.39
CA GLN A 18 12.49 -11.59 -2.20
C GLN A 18 13.87 -10.92 -2.25
N GLN A 19 14.09 -10.02 -3.22
CA GLN A 19 15.37 -9.31 -3.36
C GLN A 19 15.64 -8.31 -2.24
N ASN A 20 14.59 -7.81 -1.58
CA ASN A 20 14.66 -6.78 -0.56
C ASN A 20 14.41 -7.31 0.85
N GLU A 21 14.36 -8.63 1.05
CA GLU A 21 14.07 -9.26 2.34
C GLU A 21 14.98 -8.76 3.47
N LYS A 22 16.25 -8.48 3.16
CA LYS A 22 17.26 -7.91 4.08
C LYS A 22 16.90 -6.54 4.68
N PHE A 23 15.99 -5.80 4.05
CA PHE A 23 15.54 -4.49 4.52
C PHE A 23 14.34 -4.57 5.46
N PHE A 24 13.87 -5.78 5.75
CA PHE A 24 12.72 -6.02 6.62
C PHE A 24 13.09 -6.97 7.75
N ASN A 25 12.68 -6.64 8.97
CA ASN A 25 12.75 -7.58 10.09
C ASN A 25 11.75 -8.71 9.86
N THR A 26 12.19 -9.94 9.64
CA THR A 26 11.47 -11.07 8.98
C THR A 26 10.15 -11.60 9.62
N GLY A 27 9.44 -10.82 10.44
CA GLY A 27 8.30 -11.28 11.26
C GLY A 27 6.92 -11.44 10.59
N ASP A 28 6.48 -10.53 9.70
CA ASP A 28 5.17 -10.65 9.03
C ASP A 28 5.22 -10.15 7.58
N THR A 29 5.28 -11.10 6.64
CA THR A 29 5.39 -10.83 5.20
C THR A 29 4.10 -10.25 4.62
N ASN A 30 2.93 -10.67 5.10
CA ASN A 30 1.64 -10.21 4.57
C ASN A 30 1.35 -8.77 5.01
N ALA A 31 1.66 -8.42 6.27
CA ALA A 31 1.57 -7.04 6.74
C ALA A 31 2.47 -6.10 5.94
N LYS A 32 3.74 -6.48 5.70
CA LYS A 32 4.68 -5.68 4.89
C LYS A 32 4.18 -5.49 3.47
N ARG A 33 3.70 -6.56 2.84
CA ARG A 33 3.08 -6.49 1.50
C ARG A 33 1.87 -5.55 1.53
N ALA A 34 1.01 -5.65 2.53
CA ALA A 34 -0.13 -4.74 2.67
C ALA A 34 0.31 -3.27 2.77
N PHE A 35 1.31 -2.94 3.61
CA PHE A 35 1.85 -1.57 3.69
C PHE A 35 2.51 -1.11 2.40
N PHE A 36 3.19 -1.98 1.68
CA PHE A 36 3.76 -1.68 0.38
C PHE A 36 2.67 -1.36 -0.65
N TYR A 37 1.63 -2.19 -0.75
CA TYR A 37 0.50 -1.93 -1.64
C TYR A 37 -0.28 -0.67 -1.23
N LEU A 38 -0.34 -0.36 0.07
CA LEU A 38 -0.89 0.91 0.56
C LEU A 38 -0.08 2.10 0.02
N GLY A 39 1.25 2.03 0.00
CA GLY A 39 2.12 3.03 -0.61
C GLY A 39 1.84 3.19 -2.11
N GLN A 40 1.77 2.09 -2.86
CA GLN A 40 1.43 2.11 -4.29
C GLN A 40 0.05 2.74 -4.54
N TYR A 41 -0.94 2.41 -3.72
CA TYR A 41 -2.28 2.96 -3.83
C TYR A 41 -2.29 4.45 -3.52
N THR A 42 -1.59 4.86 -2.45
CA THR A 42 -1.42 6.26 -2.06
C THR A 42 -0.85 7.07 -3.20
N ARG A 43 0.27 6.62 -3.79
CA ARG A 43 0.91 7.27 -4.93
C ARG A 43 -0.07 7.44 -6.10
N ARG A 44 -0.78 6.38 -6.50
CA ARG A 44 -1.70 6.43 -7.65
C ARG A 44 -2.86 7.41 -7.43
N VAL A 45 -3.40 7.47 -6.21
CA VAL A 45 -4.46 8.42 -5.87
C VAL A 45 -3.93 9.85 -5.88
N SER A 46 -2.75 10.08 -5.28
CA SER A 46 -2.08 11.39 -5.28
C SER A 46 -1.75 11.87 -6.70
N GLU A 47 -1.21 11.01 -7.58
CA GLU A 47 -0.89 11.37 -8.97
C GLU A 47 -2.13 11.79 -9.77
N ILE A 48 -3.29 11.15 -9.56
CA ILE A 48 -4.54 11.55 -10.22
C ILE A 48 -5.05 12.86 -9.68
N GLU A 49 -5.00 13.02 -8.36
CA GLU A 49 -5.47 14.23 -7.72
C GLU A 49 -4.61 15.44 -8.10
N GLU A 50 -3.29 15.31 -8.15
CA GLU A 50 -2.37 16.37 -8.58
C GLU A 50 -2.70 16.86 -10.00
N LYS A 51 -3.04 15.94 -10.92
CA LYS A 51 -3.50 16.31 -12.27
C LYS A 51 -4.80 17.11 -12.22
N GLN A 52 -5.78 16.67 -11.42
CA GLN A 52 -7.03 17.39 -11.26
C GLN A 52 -6.85 18.77 -10.62
N ILE A 53 -5.92 18.91 -9.67
CA ILE A 53 -5.57 20.20 -9.06
C ILE A 53 -4.90 21.12 -10.07
N ALA A 54 -3.94 20.61 -10.85
CA ALA A 54 -3.27 21.40 -11.88
C ALA A 54 -4.26 21.91 -12.95
N GLU A 55 -5.31 21.14 -13.24
CA GLU A 55 -6.37 21.49 -14.19
C GLU A 55 -7.41 22.46 -13.59
N ASN A 56 -7.73 22.34 -12.29
CA ASN A 56 -8.86 23.06 -11.67
C ASN A 56 -8.47 24.13 -10.63
N GLY A 57 -7.18 24.29 -10.32
CA GLY A 57 -6.65 25.34 -9.43
C GLY A 57 -7.02 25.25 -7.95
N ALA A 58 -7.43 24.07 -7.46
CA ALA A 58 -7.92 23.89 -6.09
C ALA A 58 -6.86 23.35 -5.11
N GLU A 59 -6.81 23.90 -3.89
CA GLU A 59 -5.95 23.38 -2.81
C GLU A 59 -6.55 22.09 -2.21
N SER A 60 -5.77 21.01 -2.12
CA SER A 60 -6.29 19.73 -1.63
C SER A 60 -6.22 19.59 -0.11
N LYS A 61 -7.40 19.66 0.51
CA LYS A 61 -7.62 19.20 1.90
C LYS A 61 -7.29 17.72 2.11
N PHE A 62 -7.27 16.91 1.05
CA PHE A 62 -6.90 15.50 1.13
C PHE A 62 -5.38 15.34 1.27
N GLN A 63 -4.56 16.04 0.47
CA GLN A 63 -3.10 15.96 0.55
C GLN A 63 -2.59 16.38 1.93
N ALA A 64 -3.13 17.46 2.49
CA ALA A 64 -2.77 17.92 3.83
C ALA A 64 -3.10 16.87 4.91
N LYS A 65 -4.26 16.21 4.82
CA LYS A 65 -4.65 15.14 5.75
C LYS A 65 -3.78 13.89 5.58
N LEU A 66 -3.48 13.52 4.33
CA LEU A 66 -2.65 12.37 4.00
C LEU A 66 -1.22 12.56 4.52
N ALA A 67 -0.60 13.72 4.24
CA ALA A 67 0.74 14.06 4.72
C ALA A 67 0.83 13.99 6.25
N LYS A 68 -0.18 14.52 6.95
CA LYS A 68 -0.25 14.41 8.42
C LYS A 68 -0.29 12.96 8.90
N LEU A 69 -1.01 12.07 8.22
CA LEU A 69 -1.15 10.66 8.61
C LEU A 69 0.11 9.84 8.33
N ILE A 70 0.82 10.15 7.24
CA ILE A 70 2.08 9.49 6.84
C ILE A 70 3.25 9.95 7.71
N GLY A 71 3.23 11.20 8.21
CA GLY A 71 4.28 11.73 9.08
C GLY A 71 4.39 11.08 10.46
N TYR A 72 3.51 10.13 10.79
CA TYR A 72 3.54 9.34 12.02
C TYR A 72 3.92 7.87 11.75
N ASN A 73 3.97 7.05 12.80
CA ASN A 73 4.28 5.62 12.69
C ASN A 73 3.21 4.88 11.85
N MET A 74 3.65 4.18 10.79
CA MET A 74 2.82 3.31 9.94
C MET A 74 2.37 2.05 10.69
N SER A 75 1.39 2.24 11.58
CA SER A 75 0.73 1.21 12.38
C SER A 75 -0.54 0.70 11.70
N TYR A 76 -1.11 -0.39 12.22
CA TYR A 76 -2.43 -0.90 11.81
C TYR A 76 -3.54 0.16 11.87
N ARG A 77 -3.49 1.03 12.88
CA ARG A 77 -4.43 2.15 13.01
C ARG A 77 -4.22 3.17 11.90
N ALA A 78 -2.96 3.55 11.64
CA ALA A 78 -2.63 4.47 10.56
C ALA A 78 -3.05 3.88 9.20
N PHE A 79 -2.75 2.60 8.95
CA PHE A 79 -3.17 1.86 7.76
C PHE A 79 -4.68 1.98 7.53
N THR A 80 -5.49 1.68 8.55
CA THR A 80 -6.95 1.71 8.43
C THR A 80 -7.47 3.13 8.12
N ILE A 81 -6.89 4.15 8.75
CA ILE A 81 -7.30 5.54 8.54
C ILE A 81 -6.89 6.02 7.14
N ILE A 82 -5.66 5.74 6.72
CA ILE A 82 -5.14 6.09 5.39
C ILE A 82 -5.98 5.38 4.33
N MET A 83 -6.24 4.08 4.47
CA MET A 83 -7.10 3.33 3.54
C MET A 83 -8.47 3.96 3.35
N LYS A 84 -9.16 4.36 4.43
CA LYS A 84 -10.46 5.04 4.34
C LYS A 84 -10.37 6.38 3.60
N LEU A 85 -9.31 7.13 3.86
CA LEU A 85 -9.07 8.41 3.19
C LEU A 85 -8.83 8.21 1.69
N LEU A 86 -7.97 7.26 1.32
CA LEU A 86 -7.68 6.90 -0.06
C LEU A 86 -8.92 6.38 -0.79
N ASP A 87 -9.68 5.46 -0.16
CA ASP A 87 -10.91 4.92 -0.73
C ASP A 87 -11.93 6.02 -1.04
N THR A 88 -12.11 6.96 -0.10
CA THR A 88 -13.02 8.09 -0.29
C THR A 88 -12.59 8.98 -1.46
N GLN A 89 -11.28 9.20 -1.62
CA GLN A 89 -10.75 10.03 -2.70
C GLN A 89 -10.76 9.29 -4.04
N ALA A 90 -10.34 8.03 -4.07
CA ALA A 90 -10.36 7.17 -5.25
C ALA A 90 -11.78 7.04 -5.82
N LEU A 91 -12.79 6.84 -4.98
CA LEU A 91 -14.18 6.78 -5.45
C LEU A 91 -14.64 8.07 -6.14
N LYS A 92 -14.05 9.22 -5.79
CA LYS A 92 -14.35 10.52 -6.43
C LYS A 92 -13.56 10.73 -7.72
N CYS A 93 -12.27 10.38 -7.72
CA CYS A 93 -11.38 10.70 -8.84
C CYS A 93 -11.21 9.56 -9.85
N ASN A 94 -11.27 8.29 -9.42
CA ASN A 94 -11.18 7.10 -10.26
C ASN A 94 -11.67 5.83 -9.51
N SER A 95 -12.94 5.48 -9.68
CA SER A 95 -13.57 4.34 -9.00
C SER A 95 -12.94 2.98 -9.35
N GLN A 96 -12.27 2.84 -10.51
CA GLN A 96 -11.60 1.59 -10.88
C GLN A 96 -10.37 1.32 -10.01
N LEU A 97 -9.68 2.37 -9.53
CA LEU A 97 -8.54 2.22 -8.62
C LEU A 97 -8.96 1.67 -7.26
N PHE A 98 -10.13 2.06 -6.78
CA PHE A 98 -10.69 1.52 -5.54
C PHE A 98 -10.78 -0.02 -5.64
N TYR A 99 -11.42 -0.56 -6.68
CA TYR A 99 -11.58 -2.01 -6.81
C TYR A 99 -10.27 -2.76 -7.05
N LYS A 100 -9.31 -2.17 -7.79
CA LYS A 100 -8.03 -2.83 -8.11
C LYS A 100 -7.02 -2.81 -6.95
N CYS A 101 -6.91 -1.69 -6.25
CA CYS A 101 -5.85 -1.49 -5.25
C CYS A 101 -6.33 -1.68 -3.82
N SER A 102 -7.58 -1.30 -3.52
CA SER A 102 -8.13 -1.42 -2.16
C SER A 102 -8.35 -2.88 -1.76
N GLY A 103 -8.82 -3.71 -2.70
CA GLY A 103 -9.06 -5.14 -2.46
C GLY A 103 -7.81 -5.89 -2.02
N VAL A 104 -6.71 -5.76 -2.78
CA VAL A 104 -5.43 -6.42 -2.49
C VAL A 104 -4.87 -6.01 -1.13
N CYS A 105 -4.90 -4.70 -0.81
CA CYS A 105 -4.42 -4.21 0.48
C CYS A 105 -5.20 -4.82 1.65
N LYS A 106 -6.54 -4.89 1.53
CA LYS A 106 -7.43 -5.42 2.58
C LYS A 106 -7.27 -6.92 2.75
N GLU A 107 -7.17 -7.65 1.65
CA GLU A 107 -6.97 -9.11 1.66
C GLU A 107 -5.65 -9.49 2.34
N LEU A 108 -4.54 -8.85 1.96
CA LEU A 108 -3.24 -9.07 2.58
C LEU A 108 -3.26 -8.72 4.08
N MET A 109 -4.00 -7.68 4.46
CA MET A 109 -4.11 -7.29 5.86
C MET A 109 -4.96 -8.28 6.66
N ILE A 110 -6.05 -8.81 6.09
CA ILE A 110 -6.88 -9.86 6.71
C ILE A 110 -6.08 -11.15 6.90
N ASN A 111 -5.24 -11.49 5.92
CA ASN A 111 -4.39 -12.68 5.92
C ASN A 111 -3.04 -12.45 6.62
N SER A 112 -2.82 -11.29 7.25
CA SER A 112 -1.61 -11.06 8.05
C SER A 112 -1.67 -11.84 9.36
N ASP A 113 -0.53 -12.19 9.93
CA ASP A 113 -0.49 -12.96 11.19
C ASP A 113 -0.91 -12.12 12.41
N LEU A 114 -1.16 -10.82 12.20
CA LEU A 114 -1.39 -9.80 13.22
C LEU A 114 -2.88 -9.44 13.44
N VAL A 115 -3.78 -10.38 13.16
CA VAL A 115 -5.25 -10.17 13.29
C VAL A 115 -5.70 -9.95 14.74
N SER A 116 -4.94 -10.42 15.75
CA SER A 116 -5.33 -10.27 17.16
C SER A 116 -4.14 -10.04 18.09
N ASN A 117 -4.05 -8.80 18.59
CA ASN A 117 -3.37 -8.35 19.80
C ASN A 117 -1.83 -8.51 19.91
N LYS A 118 -1.18 -7.32 19.87
CA LYS A 118 0.04 -6.92 20.60
C LYS A 118 1.42 -6.95 19.93
N LYS A 119 1.54 -7.24 18.63
CA LYS A 119 2.72 -6.78 17.90
C LYS A 119 2.25 -6.10 16.63
N ALA A 120 2.29 -4.78 16.59
CA ALA A 120 2.30 -4.14 15.27
C ALA A 120 3.54 -4.65 14.53
N LEU A 121 3.49 -4.66 13.20
CA LEU A 121 4.72 -4.64 12.42
C LEU A 121 5.65 -3.59 13.04
N SER A 122 6.96 -3.89 13.11
CA SER A 122 7.90 -2.92 13.68
C SER A 122 7.72 -1.58 12.96
N VAL A 123 7.81 -0.47 13.70
CA VAL A 123 7.61 0.86 13.12
C VAL A 123 8.52 1.06 11.90
N GLU A 124 9.75 0.56 12.01
CA GLU A 124 10.73 0.55 10.93
C GLU A 124 10.23 -0.22 9.70
N ASP A 125 9.79 -1.47 9.84
CA ASP A 125 9.34 -2.27 8.70
C ASP A 125 8.08 -1.70 8.05
N GLY A 126 7.13 -1.21 8.84
CA GLY A 126 5.90 -0.61 8.33
C GLY A 126 6.18 0.66 7.54
N ASN A 127 7.04 1.53 8.08
CA ASN A 127 7.46 2.75 7.40
C ASN A 127 8.29 2.43 6.15
N MET A 128 9.23 1.48 6.24
CA MET A 128 10.08 1.04 5.12
C MET A 128 9.22 0.47 4.00
N ALA A 129 8.36 -0.50 4.29
CA ALA A 129 7.48 -1.12 3.29
C ALA A 129 6.58 -0.09 2.60
N PHE A 130 5.96 0.81 3.38
CA PHE A 130 5.14 1.88 2.83
C PHE A 130 5.94 2.82 1.92
N SER A 131 7.13 3.26 2.36
CA SER A 131 7.99 4.17 1.61
C SER A 131 8.44 3.53 0.29
N LEU A 132 8.87 2.27 0.33
CA LEU A 132 9.22 1.51 -0.88
C LEU A 132 8.02 1.40 -1.83
N GLY A 133 6.81 1.24 -1.29
CA GLY A 133 5.56 1.30 -2.04
C GLY A 133 5.32 2.65 -2.72
N MET A 134 5.67 3.76 -2.07
CA MET A 134 5.55 5.10 -2.66
C MET A 134 6.55 5.32 -3.80
N TYR A 135 7.79 4.84 -3.68
CA TYR A 135 8.84 5.18 -4.65
C TYR A 135 8.99 4.20 -5.81
N GLN A 136 8.63 2.92 -5.63
CA GLN A 136 8.86 1.91 -6.65
C GLN A 136 7.81 1.96 -7.76
N LYS A 137 8.21 1.81 -9.02
CA LYS A 137 7.30 1.77 -10.18
C LYS A 137 7.15 0.33 -10.66
N PHE A 138 5.94 -0.22 -10.52
CA PHE A 138 5.54 -1.55 -10.99
C PHE A 138 4.45 -1.46 -12.05
#